data_AF-A0A969TYR8-F1
#
_entry.id   AF-A0A969TYR8-F1
#
_cell.length_a   1.000
_cell.length_b   1.000
_cell.length_c   1.000
_cell.angle_alpha   90.00
_cell.angle_beta   90.00
_cell.angle_gamma   90.00
#
_symmetry.space_group_name_H-M   'P 1'
#
loop_
_entity.id
_entity.type
_entity.pdbx_description
1 polymer ?
#
loop_
_entity_poly.entity_id
_entity_poly.type
_entity_poly.pdbx_seq_one_letter_code
_entity_poly.pdbx_strand_id
1 'polypeptide(L)' 'IIPRSRGGKNSWGNTACACPHCNQRKGDRTPHEAGMTLLWEPKTPRVDYLVASGEMPVSWKVYLEI' A
#
# COMPACT_ATOMS: atom_id res chain seq x y z
N ILE A 1 -2.06 5.14 8.36
CA ILE A 1 -1.77 5.77 7.05
C ILE A 1 -1.82 7.29 7.19
N ILE A 2 -0.65 7.92 7.23
CA ILE A 2 -0.42 9.36 7.29
C ILE A 2 -0.15 9.86 5.85
N PRO A 3 -0.79 10.97 5.41
CA PRO A 3 -0.52 11.60 4.12
C PRO A 3 0.93 12.05 3.96
N ARG A 4 1.45 12.03 2.73
CA ARG A 4 2.80 12.53 2.43
C ARG A 4 2.96 14.01 2.78
N SER A 5 1.95 14.84 2.53
CA SER A 5 1.93 16.27 2.90
C SER A 5 2.05 16.52 4.40
N ARG A 6 1.81 15.50 5.23
CA ARG A 6 1.97 15.53 6.70
C ARG A 6 3.15 14.69 7.19
N GLY A 7 4.13 14.41 6.33
CA GLY A 7 5.35 13.65 6.68
C GLY A 7 5.18 12.14 6.70
N GLY A 8 4.06 11.60 6.17
CA GLY A 8 3.86 10.17 6.05
C GLY A 8 4.89 9.50 5.13
N LYS A 9 5.60 8.49 5.66
CA LYS A 9 6.64 7.75 4.93
C LYS A 9 6.04 6.69 4.01
N ASN A 10 6.77 6.32 2.95
CA ASN A 10 6.44 5.14 2.16
C ASN A 10 7.01 3.89 2.86
N SER A 11 6.20 3.25 3.71
CA SER A 11 6.61 2.07 4.48
C SER A 11 5.44 1.09 4.64
N TRP A 12 5.75 -0.17 4.95
CA TRP A 12 4.73 -1.20 5.18
C TRP A 12 3.69 -0.83 6.24
N GLY A 13 4.09 -0.13 7.30
CA GLY A 13 3.18 0.35 8.35
C GLY A 13 2.33 1.56 7.95
N ASN A 14 2.57 2.15 6.77
CA ASN A 14 1.92 3.38 6.34
C ASN A 14 1.26 3.31 4.96
N THR A 15 1.32 2.17 4.27
CA THR A 15 0.82 1.99 2.91
C THR A 15 -0.23 0.87 2.86
N ALA A 16 -1.28 1.06 2.04
CA ALA A 16 -2.28 0.03 1.74
C ALA A 16 -2.73 0.16 0.29
N CYS A 17 -3.18 -0.94 -0.32
CA CYS A 17 -3.76 -0.94 -1.66
C CYS A 17 -5.13 -0.23 -1.64
N ALA A 18 -5.38 0.62 -2.62
CA ALA A 18 -6.65 1.33 -2.79
C ALA A 18 -6.95 1.55 -4.27
N CYS A 19 -8.23 1.57 -4.64
CA CYS A 19 -8.65 2.02 -5.97
C CYS A 19 -8.51 3.56 -6.10
N PRO A 20 -8.50 4.11 -7.32
CA PRO A 20 -8.38 5.55 -7.54
C PRO A 20 -9.44 6.38 -6.81
N HIS A 21 -10.70 5.95 -6.84
CA HIS A 21 -11.81 6.63 -6.16
C HIS A 21 -11.60 6.70 -4.64
N CYS A 22 -11.25 5.58 -4.00
CA CYS A 22 -10.97 5.55 -2.56
C CYS A 22 -9.74 6.39 -2.21
N ASN A 23 -8.67 6.30 -3.00
CA ASN A 23 -7.46 7.09 -2.76
C ASN A 23 -7.74 8.60 -2.87
N GLN A 24 -8.54 9.01 -3.86
CA GLN A 24 -8.95 10.40 -4.03
C GLN A 24 -9.88 10.87 -2.92
N ARG A 25 -10.86 10.05 -2.50
CA ARG A 25 -11.74 10.35 -1.37
C ARG A 25 -10.93 10.51 -0.08
N LYS A 26 -9.91 9.69 0.16
CA LYS A 26 -9.02 9.84 1.32
C LYS A 26 -8.22 11.15 1.21
N GLY A 27 -7.54 11.36 0.08
CA GLY A 27 -6.69 12.53 -0.16
C GLY A 27 -5.66 12.73 0.96
N ASP A 28 -5.55 13.99 1.39
CA ASP A 28 -4.60 14.45 2.42
C ASP A 28 -5.12 14.29 3.86
N ARG A 29 -6.07 13.38 4.06
CA ARG A 29 -6.61 13.01 5.37
C ARG A 29 -6.09 11.66 5.83
N THR A 30 -6.09 11.41 7.14
CA THR A 30 -5.96 10.03 7.65
C THR A 30 -7.23 9.21 7.29
N PRO A 31 -7.18 7.86 7.28
CA PRO A 31 -8.39 7.06 7.07
C PRO A 31 -9.53 7.45 8.02
N HIS A 32 -9.22 7.69 9.30
CA HIS A 32 -10.19 8.14 10.29
C HIS A 32 -10.83 9.49 9.92
N GLU A 33 -10.02 10.50 9.58
CA GLU A 33 -10.50 11.81 9.11
C GLU A 33 -11.34 11.72 7.82
N ALA A 34 -11.13 10.71 6.99
CA ALA A 34 -11.90 10.46 5.76
C ALA A 34 -13.15 9.59 5.99
N GLY A 35 -13.43 9.18 7.24
CA GLY A 35 -14.52 8.25 7.57
C GLY A 35 -14.32 6.88 6.93
N MET A 36 -13.07 6.41 6.87
CA MET A 36 -12.67 5.13 6.30
C MET A 36 -12.11 4.22 7.38
N THR A 37 -12.62 3.00 7.42
CA THR A 37 -12.10 1.94 8.29
C THR A 37 -11.22 1.01 7.47
N LEU A 38 -9.99 0.76 7.94
CA LEU A 38 -9.12 -0.24 7.33
C LEU A 38 -9.59 -1.63 7.75
N LEU A 39 -9.68 -2.55 6.79
CA LEU A 39 -9.98 -3.96 7.08
C LEU A 39 -8.86 -4.62 7.90
N TRP A 40 -7.63 -4.17 7.69
CA TRP A 40 -6.43 -4.70 8.32
C TRP A 40 -5.47 -3.56 8.63
N GLU A 41 -4.77 -3.64 9.75
CA GLU A 41 -3.69 -2.71 10.04
C GLU A 41 -2.49 -2.95 9.10
N PRO A 42 -1.98 -1.91 8.43
CA PRO A 42 -0.76 -2.00 7.65
C PRO A 42 0.39 -2.41 8.57
N LYS A 43 1.03 -3.52 8.25
CA LYS A 43 2.15 -4.08 9.02
C LYS A 43 3.12 -4.75 8.09
N THR A 44 4.38 -4.82 8.50
CA THR A 44 5.40 -5.59 7.78
C THR A 44 4.96 -7.06 7.70
N PRO A 45 5.01 -7.67 6.51
CA PRO A 45 4.81 -9.11 6.36
C PRO A 45 5.75 -9.87 7.29
N ARG A 46 5.29 -10.96 7.90
CA ARG A 46 6.07 -11.69 8.91
C ARG A 46 7.12 -12.66 8.33
N VAL A 47 7.36 -12.61 7.01
CA VAL A 47 7.85 -13.73 6.21
C VAL A 47 8.24 -13.35 4.78
N ASP A 48 9.27 -14.00 4.26
CA ASP A 48 10.03 -13.65 3.03
C ASP A 48 9.43 -14.21 1.72
N TYR A 49 8.15 -14.58 1.68
CA TYR A 49 7.64 -15.25 0.50
C TYR A 49 7.07 -14.28 -0.53
N LEU A 50 7.89 -13.99 -1.54
CA LEU A 50 7.39 -13.73 -2.88
C LEU A 50 6.87 -15.06 -3.47
N VAL A 51 5.58 -15.35 -3.31
CA VAL A 51 4.95 -16.42 -4.10
C VAL A 51 4.52 -15.83 -5.44
N ALA A 52 5.43 -15.79 -6.39
CA ALA A 52 5.08 -15.59 -7.79
C ALA A 52 4.63 -16.93 -8.37
N SER A 53 3.35 -17.03 -8.76
CA SER A 53 2.83 -18.20 -9.46
C SER A 53 2.14 -17.74 -10.75
N GLY A 54 2.32 -18.49 -11.84
CA GLY A 54 1.82 -18.13 -13.16
C GLY A 54 2.77 -17.26 -14.00
N GLU A 55 2.32 -16.85 -15.18
CA GLU A 55 3.07 -15.93 -16.04
C GLU A 55 3.19 -14.54 -15.39
N MET A 56 4.43 -14.11 -15.17
CA MET A 56 4.72 -12.80 -14.62
C MET A 56 4.85 -11.77 -15.75
N PRO A 57 4.14 -10.64 -15.68
CA PRO A 57 4.31 -9.56 -16.65
C PRO A 57 5.77 -9.12 -16.73
N VAL A 58 6.29 -8.87 -17.93
CA VAL A 58 7.68 -8.44 -18.14
C VAL A 58 8.01 -7.16 -17.35
N SER A 59 7.04 -6.26 -17.20
CA SER A 59 7.18 -5.03 -16.42
C SER A 59 7.42 -5.27 -14.92
N TRP A 60 7.17 -6.47 -14.41
CA TRP A 60 7.38 -6.81 -13.00
C TRP A 60 8.78 -7.39 -12.74
N LYS A 61 9.45 -7.95 -13.77
CA LYS A 61 10.79 -8.53 -13.65
C LYS A 61 11.84 -7.52 -13.17
N VAL A 62 11.72 -6.26 -13.60
CA VAL A 62 12.59 -5.16 -13.18
C VAL A 62 12.57 -4.87 -11.67
N TYR A 63 11.54 -5.31 -10.95
CA TYR A 63 11.42 -5.07 -9.50
C TYR A 63 11.87 -6.25 -8.63
N LEU A 64 12.22 -7.38 -9.24
CA LEU A 64 12.57 -8.61 -8.52
C LEU A 64 14.06 -8.96 -8.56
N GLU A 65 14.88 -8.19 -9.28
CA GLU A 65 16.34 -8.43 -9.40
C GLU A 65 16.70 -9.89 -9.76
N ILE A 66 15.89 -10.54 -10.63
CA ILE A 66 16.15 -11.87 -11.22
C ILE A 66 16.54 -11.73 -12.68
#